data_AF-A0A7X8UGV7-F1
#
_entry.id   AF-A0A7X8UGV7-F1
#
_cell.length_a   1.000
_cell.length_b   1.000
_cell.length_c   1.000
_cell.angle_alpha   90.00
_cell.angle_beta   90.00
_cell.angle_gamma   90.00
#
_symmetry.space_group_name_H-M   'P 1'
#
loop_
_entity.id
_entity.type
_entity.pdbx_description
1 polymer ?
#
loop_
_entity_poly.entity_id
_entity_poly.type
_entity_poly.pdbx_seq_one_letter_code
_entity_poly.pdbx_strand_id
1 'polypeptide(L)'
;MIYLFYSHSRYRRAQQAELDQLGARIAELETRNKVTEAALASQVSDLKSNLEEAVGSAEETFKKTTAQIQAEGKKTKQELAQALSTKADASHVEAQVQAVKSEAESRIGQVSTEVGGVKTEVVSVRTDLESTRRDLEGTRRQLVDVKDSLSAAVAKNSSELAQLRLKGERDFFEFTLPDKKNPVKVEDIRIQLTRTDHKKGKFNLKIYVDDNQLEKKDRLINEPIQFLVGKNRIRYEVVINWVQKNKVGGYLSIPKDKVISAERPR
;
A
#
# COMPACT_ATOMS: atom_id res chain seq x y z
N MET A 1 -12.45 31.43 -22.15
CA MET A 1 -13.20 30.16 -21.97
C MET A 1 -12.39 28.92 -22.38
N ILE A 2 -11.78 28.86 -23.56
CA ILE A 2 -11.00 27.68 -24.02
C ILE A 2 -9.78 27.36 -23.11
N TYR A 3 -9.05 28.38 -22.65
CA TYR A 3 -7.83 28.19 -21.84
C TYR A 3 -8.08 27.59 -20.44
N LEU A 4 -9.18 27.96 -19.77
CA LEU A 4 -9.53 27.43 -18.45
C LEU A 4 -10.03 25.97 -18.52
N PHE A 5 -10.77 25.62 -19.56
CA PHE A 5 -11.20 24.24 -19.79
C PHE A 5 -10.00 23.34 -20.14
N TYR A 6 -9.07 23.87 -20.94
CA TYR A 6 -7.88 23.15 -21.35
C TYR A 6 -6.91 22.91 -20.17
N SER A 7 -6.69 23.91 -19.31
CA SER A 7 -5.85 23.77 -18.11
C SER A 7 -6.46 22.78 -17.10
N HIS A 8 -7.78 22.81 -16.89
CA HIS A 8 -8.47 21.86 -16.02
C HIS A 8 -8.41 20.43 -16.57
N SER A 9 -8.56 20.24 -17.88
CA SER A 9 -8.47 18.92 -18.52
C SER A 9 -7.06 18.32 -18.46
N ARG A 10 -6.01 19.16 -18.54
CA ARG A 10 -4.62 18.75 -18.38
C ARG A 10 -4.32 18.36 -16.94
N TYR A 11 -4.81 19.13 -15.98
CA TYR A 11 -4.64 18.84 -14.56
C TYR A 11 -5.31 17.52 -14.15
N ARG A 12 -6.53 17.26 -14.63
CA ARG A 12 -7.20 15.96 -14.42
C ARG A 12 -6.43 14.79 -15.04
N ARG A 13 -5.94 14.95 -16.27
CA ARG A 13 -5.13 13.92 -16.94
C ARG A 13 -3.82 13.65 -16.21
N ALA A 14 -3.15 14.70 -15.73
CA ALA A 14 -1.91 14.56 -14.96
C ALA A 14 -2.14 13.82 -13.64
N GLN A 15 -3.18 14.19 -12.88
CA GLN A 15 -3.52 13.47 -11.64
C GLN A 15 -3.95 12.03 -11.88
N GLN A 16 -4.73 11.76 -12.93
CA GLN A 16 -5.12 10.39 -13.26
C GLN A 16 -3.89 9.55 -13.63
N ALA A 17 -2.98 10.10 -14.43
CA ALA A 17 -1.73 9.43 -14.77
C ALA A 17 -0.85 9.15 -13.54
N GLU A 18 -0.84 10.05 -12.56
CA GLU A 18 -0.10 9.86 -11.30
C GLU A 18 -0.74 8.74 -10.45
N LEU A 19 -2.07 8.66 -10.38
CA LEU A 19 -2.78 7.57 -9.72
C LEU A 19 -2.55 6.23 -10.41
N ASP A 20 -2.57 6.20 -11.74
CA ASP A 20 -2.30 5.00 -12.53
C ASP A 20 -0.84 4.55 -12.34
N GLN A 21 0.12 5.49 -12.27
CA GLN A 21 1.52 5.20 -11.94
C GLN A 21 1.69 4.66 -10.53
N LEU A 22 0.99 5.21 -9.54
CA LEU A 22 0.98 4.71 -8.17
C LEU A 22 0.41 3.28 -8.12
N GLY A 23 -0.70 3.02 -8.81
CA GLY A 23 -1.29 1.68 -8.93
C GLY A 23 -0.33 0.67 -9.56
N ALA A 24 0.37 1.06 -10.64
CA ALA A 24 1.38 0.23 -11.29
C ALA A 24 2.57 -0.09 -10.37
N ARG A 25 3.08 0.91 -9.64
CA ARG A 25 4.17 0.73 -8.67
C ARG A 25 3.78 -0.19 -7.52
N ILE A 26 2.54 -0.10 -7.04
CA ILE A 26 2.01 -1.00 -6.01
C ILE A 26 1.97 -2.44 -6.55
N ALA A 27 1.43 -2.66 -7.75
CA ALA A 27 1.38 -3.98 -8.36
C ALA A 27 2.78 -4.58 -8.60
N GLU A 28 3.77 -3.76 -8.96
CA GLU A 28 5.17 -4.17 -9.13
C GLU A 28 5.83 -4.52 -7.78
N LEU A 29 5.58 -3.74 -6.73
CA LEU A 29 6.04 -4.06 -5.38
C LEU A 29 5.40 -5.37 -4.87
N GLU A 30 4.12 -5.61 -5.16
CA GLU A 30 3.42 -6.84 -4.80
C GLU A 30 4.02 -8.07 -5.48
N THR A 31 4.29 -7.97 -6.78
CA THR A 31 4.90 -9.06 -7.54
C THR A 31 6.31 -9.34 -7.07
N ARG A 32 7.13 -8.30 -6.83
CA ARG A 32 8.46 -8.48 -6.23
C ARG A 32 8.38 -9.14 -4.86
N ASN A 33 7.52 -8.67 -3.97
CA ASN A 33 7.38 -9.24 -2.63
C ASN A 33 6.93 -10.72 -2.66
N LYS A 34 5.98 -11.08 -3.52
CA LYS A 34 5.56 -12.48 -3.71
C LYS A 34 6.71 -13.37 -4.20
N VAL A 35 7.50 -12.88 -5.15
CA VAL A 35 8.65 -13.62 -5.68
C VAL A 35 9.72 -13.78 -4.60
N THR A 36 10.01 -12.73 -3.82
CA THR A 36 10.98 -12.83 -2.71
C THR A 36 10.48 -13.74 -1.60
N GLU A 37 9.20 -13.72 -1.25
CA GLU A 37 8.61 -14.64 -0.27
C GLU A 37 8.72 -16.09 -0.73
N ALA A 38 8.40 -16.37 -2.00
CA ALA A 38 8.50 -17.71 -2.55
C ALA A 38 9.94 -18.21 -2.57
N ALA A 39 10.90 -17.36 -2.95
CA ALA A 39 12.32 -17.67 -2.93
C ALA A 39 12.80 -17.97 -1.50
N LEU A 40 12.40 -17.14 -0.52
CA LEU A 40 12.79 -17.34 0.87
C LEU A 40 12.16 -18.61 1.47
N ALA A 41 10.89 -18.90 1.16
CA ALA A 41 10.24 -20.13 1.57
C ALA A 41 10.92 -21.38 0.97
N SER A 42 11.36 -21.32 -0.28
CA SER A 42 12.15 -22.38 -0.91
C SER A 42 13.48 -22.57 -0.19
N GLN A 43 14.25 -21.49 0.02
CA GLN A 43 15.53 -21.55 0.72
C GLN A 43 15.40 -22.13 2.13
N VAL A 44 14.36 -21.74 2.87
CA VAL A 44 14.05 -22.30 4.20
C VAL A 44 13.76 -23.81 4.11
N SER A 45 13.00 -24.24 3.10
CA SER A 45 12.72 -25.66 2.87
C SER A 45 14.00 -26.44 2.50
N ASP A 46 14.84 -25.88 1.64
CA ASP A 46 16.09 -26.50 1.20
C ASP A 46 17.08 -26.62 2.38
N LEU A 47 17.22 -25.56 3.18
CA LEU A 47 18.03 -25.59 4.40
C LEU A 47 17.52 -26.64 5.39
N LYS A 48 16.20 -26.79 5.52
CA LYS A 48 15.60 -27.83 6.36
C LYS A 48 15.99 -29.23 5.87
N SER A 49 15.86 -29.48 4.57
CA SER A 49 16.20 -30.78 3.96
C SER A 49 17.68 -31.10 4.14
N ASN A 50 18.55 -30.14 3.81
CA ASN A 50 20.00 -30.28 3.96
C ASN A 50 20.40 -30.53 5.42
N LEU A 51 19.72 -29.89 6.38
CA LEU A 51 19.95 -30.14 7.79
C LEU A 51 19.51 -31.55 8.19
N GLU A 52 18.35 -32.02 7.75
CA GLU A 52 17.88 -33.39 8.02
C GLU A 52 18.84 -34.45 7.44
N GLU A 53 19.38 -34.22 6.24
CA GLU A 53 20.41 -35.08 5.62
C GLU A 53 21.76 -35.03 6.36
N ALA A 54 22.22 -33.83 6.73
CA ALA A 54 23.46 -33.66 7.50
C ALA A 54 23.37 -34.36 8.87
N VAL A 55 22.20 -34.31 9.50
CA VAL A 55 21.95 -35.01 10.77
C VAL A 55 21.93 -36.52 10.58
N GLY A 56 21.23 -37.02 9.56
CA GLY A 56 21.20 -38.45 9.26
C GLY A 56 22.59 -39.02 8.99
N SER A 57 23.38 -38.33 8.16
CA SER A 57 24.75 -38.73 7.84
C SER A 57 25.70 -38.62 9.03
N ALA A 58 25.54 -37.61 9.88
CA ALA A 58 26.27 -37.52 11.15
C ALA A 58 25.90 -38.69 12.08
N GLU A 59 24.62 -39.00 12.27
CA GLU A 59 24.20 -40.14 13.10
C GLU A 59 24.74 -41.48 12.57
N GLU A 60 24.78 -41.66 11.26
CA GLU A 60 25.28 -42.89 10.63
C GLU A 60 26.80 -43.03 10.74
N THR A 61 27.54 -41.96 10.47
CA THR A 61 29.01 -41.92 10.67
C THR A 61 29.38 -42.13 12.14
N PHE A 62 28.57 -41.63 13.07
CA PHE A 62 28.74 -41.91 14.50
C PHE A 62 28.54 -43.38 14.84
N LYS A 63 27.43 -43.98 14.42
CA LYS A 63 27.20 -45.42 14.65
C LYS A 63 28.34 -46.27 14.10
N LYS A 64 28.83 -45.94 12.89
CA LYS A 64 29.94 -46.66 12.25
C LYS A 64 31.24 -46.50 13.03
N THR A 65 31.59 -45.27 13.43
CA THR A 65 32.82 -44.97 14.16
C THR A 65 32.82 -45.63 15.54
N THR A 66 31.70 -45.53 16.28
CA THR A 66 31.55 -46.21 17.57
C THR A 66 31.66 -47.73 17.42
N ALA A 67 31.01 -48.32 16.42
CA ALA A 67 31.09 -49.76 16.17
C ALA A 67 32.52 -50.19 15.80
N GLN A 68 33.22 -49.40 15.00
CA GLN A 68 34.59 -49.67 14.57
C GLN A 68 35.58 -49.58 15.73
N ILE A 69 35.45 -48.56 16.59
CA ILE A 69 36.27 -48.44 17.80
C ILE A 69 35.98 -49.59 18.78
N GLN A 70 34.72 -49.99 18.95
CA GLN A 70 34.37 -51.15 19.78
C GLN A 70 34.94 -52.46 19.22
N ALA A 71 34.90 -52.62 17.90
CA ALA A 71 35.45 -53.79 17.22
C ALA A 71 36.98 -53.85 17.33
N GLU A 72 37.67 -52.74 17.08
CA GLU A 72 39.11 -52.63 17.29
C GLU A 72 39.46 -52.88 18.75
N GLY A 73 38.80 -52.23 19.71
CA GLY A 73 39.05 -52.47 21.14
C GLY A 73 38.88 -53.94 21.57
N LYS A 74 37.94 -54.68 20.96
CA LYS A 74 37.80 -56.14 21.18
C LYS A 74 38.92 -56.94 20.52
N LYS A 75 39.30 -56.59 19.30
CA LYS A 75 40.34 -57.28 18.53
C LYS A 75 41.72 -57.10 19.16
N THR A 76 42.07 -55.88 19.56
CA THR A 76 43.31 -55.57 20.28
C THR A 76 43.36 -56.32 21.61
N LYS A 77 42.24 -56.42 22.35
CA LYS A 77 42.16 -57.27 23.55
C LYS A 77 42.46 -58.75 23.26
N GLN A 78 41.93 -59.30 22.18
CA GLN A 78 42.14 -60.70 21.81
C GLN A 78 43.58 -60.98 21.36
N GLU A 79 44.13 -60.14 20.47
CA GLU A 79 45.50 -60.27 19.98
C GLU A 79 46.52 -60.15 21.12
N LEU A 80 46.29 -59.24 22.07
CA LEU A 80 47.17 -59.12 23.24
C LEU A 80 47.00 -60.26 24.25
N ALA A 81 45.79 -60.79 24.46
CA ALA A 81 45.61 -61.98 25.30
C ALA A 81 46.37 -63.20 24.74
N GLN A 82 46.43 -63.34 23.40
CA GLN A 82 47.27 -64.35 22.74
C GLN A 82 48.77 -64.06 22.90
N ALA A 83 49.21 -62.80 22.77
CA ALA A 83 50.62 -62.43 22.93
C ALA A 83 51.14 -62.66 24.37
N LEU A 84 50.33 -62.35 25.39
CA LEU A 84 50.62 -62.61 26.81
C LEU A 84 50.79 -64.10 27.13
N SER A 85 50.08 -64.98 26.42
CA SER A 85 50.24 -66.44 26.54
C SER A 85 51.58 -66.95 25.96
N THR A 86 52.31 -66.13 25.19
CA THR A 86 53.43 -66.60 24.35
C THR A 86 54.79 -65.96 24.73
N LYS A 87 54.85 -64.91 25.56
CA LYS A 87 56.10 -64.22 25.96
C LYS A 87 56.24 -64.02 27.48
N ALA A 88 57.46 -64.21 27.99
CA ALA A 88 57.83 -64.14 29.42
C ALA A 88 57.96 -62.71 30.02
N ASP A 89 57.77 -61.65 29.23
CA ASP A 89 57.81 -60.24 29.67
C ASP A 89 56.41 -59.63 29.84
N ALA A 90 55.60 -60.21 30.72
CA ALA A 90 54.20 -59.82 30.92
C ALA A 90 54.02 -58.33 31.28
N SER A 91 54.93 -57.76 32.07
CA SER A 91 54.84 -56.38 32.60
C SER A 91 54.87 -55.28 31.52
N HIS A 92 55.76 -55.41 30.52
CA HIS A 92 55.89 -54.38 29.48
C HIS A 92 54.71 -54.40 28.50
N VAL A 93 54.16 -55.60 28.24
CA VAL A 93 52.95 -55.78 27.43
C VAL A 93 51.74 -55.21 28.17
N GLU A 94 51.60 -55.45 29.47
CA GLU A 94 50.51 -54.93 30.29
C GLU A 94 50.47 -53.40 30.36
N ALA A 95 51.65 -52.75 30.43
CA ALA A 95 51.77 -51.30 30.37
C ALA A 95 51.32 -50.72 29.02
N GLN A 96 51.69 -51.36 27.90
CA GLN A 96 51.21 -50.96 26.56
C GLN A 96 49.70 -51.20 26.40
N VAL A 97 49.14 -52.27 26.99
CA VAL A 97 47.68 -52.51 27.02
C VAL A 97 46.96 -51.35 27.69
N GLN A 98 47.42 -50.94 28.87
CA GLN A 98 46.78 -49.85 29.60
C GLN A 98 46.89 -48.53 28.85
N ALA A 99 48.03 -48.24 28.23
CA ALA A 99 48.23 -47.01 27.44
C ALA A 99 47.27 -46.95 26.24
N VAL A 100 47.20 -48.01 25.42
CA VAL A 100 46.32 -48.06 24.24
C VAL A 100 44.86 -48.03 24.65
N LYS A 101 44.47 -48.72 25.73
CA LYS A 101 43.10 -48.71 26.25
C LYS A 101 42.70 -47.32 26.74
N SER A 102 43.57 -46.66 27.49
CA SER A 102 43.33 -45.30 28.01
C SER A 102 43.23 -44.27 26.87
N GLU A 103 44.08 -44.38 25.86
CA GLU A 103 44.02 -43.53 24.67
C GLU A 103 42.73 -43.76 23.87
N ALA A 104 42.31 -45.02 23.70
CA ALA A 104 41.05 -45.35 23.04
C ALA A 104 39.83 -44.81 23.82
N GLU A 105 39.80 -44.98 25.15
CA GLU A 105 38.74 -44.44 26.01
C GLU A 105 38.69 -42.90 25.95
N SER A 106 39.85 -42.24 25.91
CA SER A 106 39.96 -40.78 25.75
C SER A 106 39.41 -40.30 24.40
N ARG A 107 39.81 -40.96 23.30
CA ARG A 107 39.31 -40.65 21.95
C ARG A 107 37.80 -40.88 21.83
N ILE A 108 37.26 -41.94 22.44
CA ILE A 108 35.81 -42.19 22.51
C ILE A 108 35.10 -41.06 23.26
N GLY A 109 35.66 -40.61 24.39
CA GLY A 109 35.12 -39.52 25.19
C GLY A 109 35.08 -38.19 24.42
N GLN A 110 36.16 -37.85 23.70
CA GLN A 110 36.21 -36.66 22.84
C GLN A 110 35.18 -36.72 21.72
N VAL A 111 35.15 -37.82 20.96
CA VAL A 111 34.17 -38.00 19.87
C VAL A 111 32.75 -37.91 20.42
N SER A 112 32.44 -38.58 21.53
CA SER A 112 31.13 -38.50 22.18
C SER A 112 30.73 -37.08 22.59
N THR A 113 31.70 -36.24 22.94
CA THR A 113 31.46 -34.85 23.34
C THR A 113 31.19 -33.97 22.12
N GLU A 114 31.99 -34.11 21.05
CA GLU A 114 31.78 -33.40 19.79
C GLU A 114 30.41 -33.76 19.16
N VAL A 115 30.00 -35.04 19.23
CA VAL A 115 28.65 -35.49 18.82
C VAL A 115 27.56 -34.71 19.55
N GLY A 116 27.69 -34.63 20.89
CA GLY A 116 26.72 -33.96 21.74
C GLY A 116 26.60 -32.48 21.38
N GLY A 117 27.74 -31.85 21.08
CA GLY A 117 27.80 -30.48 20.57
C GLY A 117 27.04 -30.32 19.25
N VAL A 118 27.39 -31.10 18.23
CA VAL A 118 26.74 -31.04 16.90
C VAL A 118 25.23 -31.28 16.99
N LYS A 119 24.80 -32.27 17.79
CA LYS A 119 23.37 -32.56 17.99
C LYS A 119 22.64 -31.37 18.62
N THR A 120 23.30 -30.65 19.53
CA THR A 120 22.73 -29.46 20.19
C THR A 120 22.62 -28.30 19.20
N GLU A 121 23.66 -28.03 18.41
CA GLU A 121 23.65 -27.00 17.37
C GLU A 121 22.56 -27.25 16.32
N VAL A 122 22.41 -28.50 15.88
CA VAL A 122 21.34 -28.91 14.96
C VAL A 122 19.95 -28.60 15.52
N VAL A 123 19.70 -28.93 16.79
CA VAL A 123 18.41 -28.65 17.43
C VAL A 123 18.15 -27.15 17.50
N SER A 124 19.20 -26.35 17.77
CA SER A 124 19.12 -24.88 17.74
C SER A 124 18.75 -24.37 16.35
N VAL A 125 19.50 -24.77 15.31
CA VAL A 125 19.25 -24.34 13.92
C VAL A 125 17.85 -24.74 13.46
N ARG A 126 17.37 -25.93 13.81
CA ARG A 126 16.00 -26.37 13.50
C ARG A 126 14.94 -25.48 14.17
N THR A 127 15.21 -25.03 15.39
CA THR A 127 14.31 -24.13 16.13
C THR A 127 14.30 -22.73 15.50
N ASP A 128 15.46 -22.19 15.15
CA ASP A 128 15.60 -20.88 14.49
C ASP A 128 14.93 -20.86 13.11
N LEU A 129 15.06 -21.95 12.36
CA LEU A 129 14.43 -22.10 11.04
C LEU A 129 12.91 -22.12 11.14
N GLU A 130 12.37 -22.83 12.14
CA GLU A 130 10.93 -22.86 12.41
C GLU A 130 10.41 -21.50 12.90
N SER A 131 11.20 -20.76 13.70
CA SER A 131 10.87 -19.37 14.06
C SER A 131 10.81 -18.47 12.83
N THR A 132 11.84 -18.52 11.99
CA THR A 132 11.94 -17.74 10.74
C THR A 132 10.75 -18.02 9.82
N ARG A 133 10.32 -19.29 9.72
CA ARG A 133 9.12 -19.66 8.96
C ARG A 133 7.87 -18.97 9.49
N ARG A 134 7.67 -18.94 10.82
CA ARG A 134 6.50 -18.28 11.43
C ARG A 134 6.52 -16.77 11.23
N ASP A 135 7.69 -16.16 11.34
CA ASP A 135 7.86 -14.71 11.09
C ASP A 135 7.53 -14.36 9.63
N LEU A 136 7.91 -15.22 8.68
CA LEU A 136 7.56 -15.06 7.27
C LEU A 136 6.05 -15.19 7.04
N GLU A 137 5.40 -16.18 7.65
CA GLU A 137 3.94 -16.33 7.60
C GLU A 137 3.20 -15.13 8.22
N GLY A 138 3.73 -14.57 9.31
CA GLY A 138 3.21 -13.37 9.96
C GLY A 138 3.34 -12.11 9.09
N THR A 139 4.52 -11.90 8.51
CA THR A 139 4.80 -10.79 7.58
C THR A 139 3.86 -10.83 6.38
N ARG A 140 3.63 -12.02 5.81
CA ARG A 140 2.70 -12.21 4.69
C ARG A 140 1.27 -11.79 5.04
N ARG A 141 0.79 -12.10 6.24
CA ARG A 141 -0.54 -11.68 6.70
C ARG A 141 -0.62 -10.16 6.85
N GLN A 142 0.38 -9.54 7.48
CA GLN A 142 0.45 -8.09 7.62
C GLN A 142 0.45 -7.37 6.28
N LEU A 143 1.16 -7.89 5.27
CA LEU A 143 1.16 -7.33 3.92
C LEU A 143 -0.22 -7.38 3.26
N VAL A 144 -0.96 -8.47 3.44
CA VAL A 144 -2.35 -8.58 2.95
C VAL A 144 -3.26 -7.56 3.64
N ASP A 145 -3.15 -7.42 4.96
CA ASP A 145 -3.97 -6.47 5.73
C ASP A 145 -3.66 -5.01 5.33
N VAL A 146 -2.39 -4.65 5.18
CA VAL A 146 -1.97 -3.32 4.71
C VAL A 146 -2.49 -3.05 3.31
N LYS A 147 -2.45 -4.04 2.41
CA LYS A 147 -2.99 -3.93 1.06
C LYS A 147 -4.49 -3.64 1.08
N ASP A 148 -5.25 -4.39 1.86
CA ASP A 148 -6.71 -4.25 1.88
C ASP A 148 -7.12 -2.92 2.52
N SER A 149 -6.42 -2.49 3.57
CA SER A 149 -6.57 -1.17 4.18
C SER A 149 -6.24 -0.03 3.20
N LEU A 150 -5.11 -0.11 2.48
CA LEU A 150 -4.72 0.89 1.49
C LEU A 150 -5.73 0.95 0.34
N SER A 151 -6.18 -0.21 -0.14
CA SER A 151 -7.18 -0.30 -1.20
C SER A 151 -8.50 0.37 -0.79
N ALA A 152 -8.96 0.13 0.44
CA ALA A 152 -10.14 0.79 1.00
C ALA A 152 -9.95 2.30 1.14
N ALA A 153 -8.80 2.75 1.63
CA ALA A 153 -8.48 4.17 1.77
C ALA A 153 -8.43 4.89 0.41
N VAL A 154 -7.83 4.27 -0.61
CA VAL A 154 -7.79 4.82 -1.97
C VAL A 154 -9.20 4.90 -2.57
N ALA A 155 -10.02 3.86 -2.42
CA ALA A 155 -11.41 3.87 -2.89
C ALA A 155 -12.23 4.99 -2.23
N LYS A 156 -12.08 5.15 -0.91
CA LYS A 156 -12.72 6.23 -0.14
C LYS A 156 -12.26 7.61 -0.64
N ASN A 157 -10.95 7.85 -0.71
CA ASN A 157 -10.40 9.12 -1.19
C ASN A 157 -10.82 9.44 -2.63
N SER A 158 -10.88 8.43 -3.51
CA SER A 158 -11.40 8.57 -4.88
C SER A 158 -12.85 9.05 -4.88
N SER A 159 -13.71 8.42 -4.06
CA SER A 159 -15.12 8.80 -3.94
C SER A 159 -15.32 10.20 -3.36
N GLU A 160 -14.55 10.56 -2.32
CA GLU A 160 -14.58 11.89 -1.71
C GLU A 160 -14.07 12.95 -2.68
N LEU A 161 -13.01 12.66 -3.43
CA LEU A 161 -12.48 13.55 -4.46
C LEU A 161 -13.48 13.75 -5.60
N ALA A 162 -14.21 12.71 -6.01
CA ALA A 162 -15.29 12.83 -6.98
C ALA A 162 -16.42 13.73 -6.46
N GLN A 163 -16.81 13.59 -5.19
CA GLN A 163 -17.80 14.46 -4.55
C GLN A 163 -17.31 15.92 -4.43
N LEU A 164 -16.04 16.14 -4.08
CA LEU A 164 -15.44 17.49 -4.03
C LEU A 164 -15.38 18.13 -5.42
N ARG A 165 -15.10 17.35 -6.47
CA ARG A 165 -15.15 17.83 -7.86
C ARG A 165 -16.56 18.26 -8.23
N LEU A 166 -17.58 17.46 -7.91
CA LEU A 166 -18.98 17.82 -8.14
C LEU A 166 -19.39 19.10 -7.40
N LYS A 167 -18.89 19.33 -6.17
CA LYS A 167 -19.09 20.60 -5.45
C LYS A 167 -18.54 21.82 -6.18
N GLY A 168 -17.45 21.66 -6.92
CA GLY A 168 -16.81 22.73 -7.69
C GLY A 168 -17.31 22.88 -9.12
N GLU A 169 -18.01 21.88 -9.67
CA GLU A 169 -18.56 21.92 -11.03
C GLU A 169 -19.83 22.77 -11.08
N ARG A 170 -19.90 23.65 -12.08
CA ARG A 170 -21.04 24.53 -12.33
C ARG A 170 -21.47 24.42 -13.80
N ASP A 171 -22.77 24.41 -14.03
CA ASP A 171 -23.38 24.55 -15.35
C ASP A 171 -23.58 26.02 -15.69
N PHE A 172 -23.41 26.37 -16.96
CA PHE A 172 -23.45 27.74 -17.45
C PHE A 172 -24.54 27.89 -18.50
N PHE A 173 -25.51 28.77 -18.23
CA PHE A 173 -26.65 29.04 -19.10
C PHE A 173 -26.52 30.43 -19.67
N GLU A 174 -26.13 30.51 -20.93
CA GLU A 174 -25.99 31.79 -21.64
C GLU A 174 -27.36 32.42 -21.91
N PHE A 175 -27.43 33.73 -21.77
CA PHE A 175 -28.64 34.49 -22.05
C PHE A 175 -28.33 35.86 -22.62
N THR A 176 -29.34 36.45 -23.27
CA THR A 176 -29.35 37.84 -23.69
C THR A 176 -30.61 38.51 -23.16
N LEU A 177 -30.45 39.63 -22.45
CA LEU A 177 -31.55 40.40 -21.91
C LEU A 177 -31.75 41.66 -22.75
N PRO A 178 -32.88 41.82 -23.44
CA PRO A 178 -33.25 43.09 -24.01
C PRO A 178 -33.66 44.06 -22.89
N ASP A 179 -33.46 45.36 -23.08
CA ASP A 179 -33.95 46.44 -22.21
C ASP A 179 -35.45 46.63 -22.45
N LYS A 180 -36.20 45.60 -22.08
CA LYS A 180 -37.65 45.55 -22.09
C LYS A 180 -38.12 45.40 -20.65
N LYS A 181 -39.30 45.95 -20.35
CA LYS A 181 -39.91 45.86 -19.01
C LYS A 181 -40.29 44.43 -18.59
N ASN A 182 -40.06 43.43 -19.44
CA ASN A 182 -40.46 42.04 -19.21
C ASN A 182 -39.25 41.21 -18.73
N PRO A 183 -39.38 40.51 -17.59
CA PRO A 183 -38.38 39.54 -17.15
C PRO A 183 -38.22 38.38 -18.14
N VAL A 184 -36.98 37.95 -18.37
CA VAL A 184 -36.61 36.77 -19.16
C VAL A 184 -36.35 35.61 -18.21
N LYS A 185 -36.96 34.44 -18.45
CA LYS A 185 -36.70 33.23 -17.69
C LYS A 185 -35.37 32.61 -18.12
N VAL A 186 -34.51 32.31 -17.15
CA VAL A 186 -33.25 31.56 -17.35
C VAL A 186 -33.25 30.48 -16.27
N GLU A 187 -33.48 29.23 -16.67
CA GLU A 187 -33.69 28.11 -15.75
C GLU A 187 -34.83 28.38 -14.74
N ASP A 188 -34.56 28.26 -13.44
CA ASP A 188 -35.49 28.40 -12.32
C ASP A 188 -35.61 29.86 -11.81
N ILE A 189 -34.95 30.82 -12.46
CA ILE A 189 -35.04 32.24 -12.12
C ILE A 189 -35.55 33.08 -13.29
N ARG A 190 -35.94 34.33 -13.00
CA ARG A 190 -36.19 35.34 -14.04
C ARG A 190 -35.28 36.54 -13.84
N ILE A 191 -34.74 37.07 -14.92
CA ILE A 191 -33.83 38.21 -14.91
C ILE A 191 -34.39 39.30 -15.81
N GLN A 192 -34.38 40.52 -15.31
CA GLN A 192 -34.82 41.70 -16.04
C GLN A 192 -33.72 42.75 -16.06
N LEU A 193 -33.40 43.23 -17.25
CA LEU A 193 -32.59 44.42 -17.43
C LEU A 193 -33.44 45.67 -17.17
N THR A 194 -32.92 46.59 -16.37
CA THR A 194 -33.65 47.82 -16.00
C THR A 194 -32.94 49.10 -16.43
N ARG A 195 -31.61 49.05 -16.63
CA ARG A 195 -30.82 50.18 -17.13
C ARG A 195 -29.51 49.68 -17.73
N THR A 196 -29.04 50.38 -18.75
CA THR A 196 -27.69 50.20 -19.31
C THR A 196 -26.94 51.53 -19.37
N ASP A 197 -25.64 51.50 -19.11
CA ASP A 197 -24.67 52.54 -19.46
C ASP A 197 -23.53 51.85 -20.20
N HIS A 198 -23.74 51.65 -21.51
CA HIS A 198 -22.79 50.96 -22.38
C HIS A 198 -21.44 51.65 -22.49
N LYS A 199 -21.37 52.98 -22.29
CA LYS A 199 -20.10 53.72 -22.33
C LYS A 199 -19.24 53.44 -21.10
N LYS A 200 -19.87 53.18 -19.96
CA LYS A 200 -19.19 52.87 -18.69
C LYS A 200 -19.20 51.37 -18.35
N GLY A 201 -19.76 50.53 -19.22
CA GLY A 201 -19.93 49.10 -18.97
C GLY A 201 -20.77 48.80 -17.72
N LYS A 202 -21.74 49.67 -17.38
CA LYS A 202 -22.60 49.50 -16.21
C LYS A 202 -24.00 49.05 -16.59
N PHE A 203 -24.66 48.35 -15.68
CA PHE A 203 -26.03 47.90 -15.85
C PHE A 203 -26.76 47.79 -14.51
N ASN A 204 -28.10 47.76 -14.59
CA ASN A 204 -28.96 47.47 -13.47
C ASN A 204 -29.84 46.26 -13.79
N LEU A 205 -29.89 45.28 -12.89
CA LEU A 205 -30.73 44.09 -13.01
C LEU A 205 -31.76 44.00 -11.88
N LYS A 206 -32.90 43.41 -12.20
CA LYS A 206 -33.80 42.79 -11.23
C LYS A 206 -33.78 41.29 -11.43
N ILE A 207 -33.51 40.54 -10.38
CA ILE A 207 -33.50 39.09 -10.37
C ILE A 207 -34.68 38.64 -9.52
N TYR A 208 -35.56 37.83 -10.10
CA TYR A 208 -36.71 37.23 -9.43
C TYR A 208 -36.38 35.77 -9.13
N VAL A 209 -36.35 35.44 -7.85
CA VAL A 209 -35.95 34.14 -7.33
C VAL A 209 -36.94 33.76 -6.24
N ASP A 210 -37.59 32.60 -6.39
CA ASP A 210 -38.69 32.18 -5.52
C ASP A 210 -39.74 33.31 -5.40
N ASP A 211 -40.07 33.73 -4.18
CA ASP A 211 -40.99 34.85 -3.88
C ASP A 211 -40.27 36.20 -3.70
N ASN A 212 -38.94 36.23 -3.88
CA ASN A 212 -38.11 37.41 -3.64
C ASN A 212 -37.70 38.12 -4.94
N GLN A 213 -37.52 39.44 -4.83
CA GLN A 213 -36.96 40.27 -5.90
C GLN A 213 -35.68 40.95 -5.41
N LEU A 214 -34.58 40.71 -6.12
CA LEU A 214 -33.27 41.29 -5.86
C LEU A 214 -32.96 42.35 -6.92
N GLU A 215 -32.88 43.60 -6.50
CA GLU A 215 -32.44 44.69 -7.37
C GLU A 215 -30.94 44.96 -7.20
N LYS A 216 -30.21 44.98 -8.31
CA LYS A 216 -28.77 45.25 -8.36
C LYS A 216 -28.54 46.44 -9.28
N LYS A 217 -28.10 47.56 -8.71
CA LYS A 217 -27.86 48.82 -9.42
C LYS A 217 -26.36 49.08 -9.57
N ASP A 218 -26.02 49.79 -10.64
CA ASP A 218 -24.70 50.32 -10.98
C ASP A 218 -23.58 49.27 -10.96
N ARG A 219 -23.89 48.04 -11.37
CA ARG A 219 -22.93 46.92 -11.45
C ARG A 219 -22.12 46.98 -12.73
N LEU A 220 -20.89 46.49 -12.65
CA LEU A 220 -19.96 46.44 -13.79
C LEU A 220 -20.06 45.11 -14.54
N ILE A 221 -19.73 45.12 -15.83
CA ILE A 221 -19.51 43.88 -16.58
C ILE A 221 -18.40 43.02 -15.95
N ASN A 222 -18.51 41.71 -16.12
CA ASN A 222 -17.63 40.68 -15.56
C ASN A 222 -17.61 40.63 -14.02
N GLU A 223 -18.53 41.33 -13.35
CA GLU A 223 -18.73 41.22 -11.91
C GLU A 223 -19.72 40.08 -11.61
N PRO A 224 -19.33 39.06 -10.81
CA PRO A 224 -20.24 38.00 -10.42
C PRO A 224 -21.24 38.47 -9.37
N ILE A 225 -22.52 38.36 -9.70
CA ILE A 225 -23.63 38.69 -8.81
C ILE A 225 -24.16 37.39 -8.20
N GLN A 226 -23.79 37.14 -6.94
CA GLN A 226 -24.20 35.93 -6.22
C GLN A 226 -25.54 36.12 -5.49
N PHE A 227 -26.39 35.09 -5.50
CA PHE A 227 -27.65 35.04 -4.75
C PHE A 227 -28.05 33.59 -4.47
N LEU A 228 -28.99 33.38 -3.54
CA LEU A 228 -29.43 32.07 -3.10
C LEU A 228 -30.78 31.71 -3.72
N VAL A 229 -30.92 30.47 -4.15
CA VAL A 229 -32.12 29.93 -4.82
C VAL A 229 -32.68 28.73 -4.06
N GLY A 230 -34.01 28.71 -3.89
CA GLY A 230 -34.77 27.60 -3.34
C GLY A 230 -34.60 27.39 -1.83
N LYS A 231 -35.34 26.41 -1.31
CA LYS A 231 -35.34 26.05 0.13
C LYS A 231 -33.96 25.68 0.67
N ASN A 232 -33.13 25.05 -0.18
CA ASN A 232 -31.79 24.60 0.16
C ASN A 232 -30.72 25.69 0.04
N ARG A 233 -31.11 26.94 -0.23
CA ARG A 233 -30.23 28.12 -0.29
C ARG A 233 -28.98 27.88 -1.14
N ILE A 234 -29.18 27.46 -2.39
CA ILE A 234 -28.08 27.12 -3.29
C ILE A 234 -27.54 28.40 -3.93
N ARG A 235 -26.21 28.57 -3.96
CA ARG A 235 -25.57 29.77 -4.49
C ARG A 235 -25.49 29.78 -6.01
N TYR A 236 -26.28 30.64 -6.63
CA TYR A 236 -26.28 30.94 -8.05
C TYR A 236 -25.48 32.21 -8.30
N GLU A 237 -24.94 32.34 -9.51
CA GLU A 237 -24.19 33.52 -9.91
C GLU A 237 -24.61 33.99 -11.29
N VAL A 238 -24.93 35.26 -11.43
CA VAL A 238 -25.15 35.90 -12.73
C VAL A 238 -23.92 36.73 -13.07
N VAL A 239 -23.40 36.57 -14.29
CA VAL A 239 -22.30 37.39 -14.81
C VAL A 239 -22.73 37.99 -16.14
N ILE A 240 -22.60 39.31 -16.28
CA ILE A 240 -22.85 40.02 -17.54
C ILE A 240 -21.50 40.29 -18.20
N ASN A 241 -21.27 39.74 -19.39
CA ASN A 241 -19.98 39.85 -20.07
C ASN A 241 -19.92 41.06 -21.02
N TRP A 242 -21.06 41.50 -21.52
CA TRP A 242 -21.13 42.65 -22.43
C TRP A 242 -22.42 43.46 -22.24
N VAL A 243 -22.33 44.76 -22.50
CA VAL A 243 -23.43 45.73 -22.44
C VAL A 243 -23.45 46.53 -23.74
N GLN A 244 -24.63 46.64 -24.36
CA GLN A 244 -24.88 47.51 -25.51
C GLN A 244 -26.02 48.48 -25.18
N LYS A 245 -26.29 49.43 -26.09
CA LYS A 245 -27.45 50.30 -25.99
C LYS A 245 -28.71 49.43 -25.96
N ASN A 246 -29.39 49.38 -24.81
CA ASN A 246 -30.66 48.68 -24.58
C ASN A 246 -30.60 47.14 -24.62
N LYS A 247 -29.44 46.51 -24.39
CA LYS A 247 -29.37 45.05 -24.15
C LYS A 247 -28.06 44.66 -23.49
N VAL A 248 -28.09 43.53 -22.78
CA VAL A 248 -26.90 42.92 -22.17
C VAL A 248 -26.89 41.42 -22.44
N GLY A 249 -25.70 40.81 -22.37
CA GLY A 249 -25.59 39.36 -22.42
C GLY A 249 -24.54 38.83 -21.46
N GLY A 250 -24.75 37.59 -21.06
CA GLY A 250 -24.07 37.00 -19.94
C GLY A 250 -24.47 35.56 -19.75
N TYR A 251 -24.18 35.02 -18.57
CA TYR A 251 -24.54 33.67 -18.22
C TYR A 251 -25.00 33.59 -16.77
N LEU A 252 -25.84 32.59 -16.51
CA LEU A 252 -26.19 32.13 -15.18
C LEU A 252 -25.35 30.89 -14.88
N SER A 253 -24.64 30.90 -13.76
CA SER A 253 -23.85 29.78 -13.27
C SER A 253 -24.58 29.09 -12.12
N ILE A 254 -24.86 27.80 -12.29
CA ILE A 254 -25.62 26.96 -11.35
C ILE A 254 -24.72 25.81 -10.88
N PRO A 255 -24.66 25.47 -9.59
CA PRO A 255 -23.95 24.26 -9.18
C PRO A 255 -24.57 23.01 -9.81
N LYS A 256 -23.73 22.15 -10.38
CA LYS A 256 -24.18 20.95 -11.10
C LYS A 256 -24.92 19.97 -10.20
N ASP A 257 -24.51 19.87 -8.94
CA ASP A 257 -25.22 19.13 -7.90
C ASP A 257 -25.87 20.08 -6.87
N LYS A 258 -27.17 20.29 -7.02
CA LYS A 258 -27.98 21.16 -6.17
C LYS A 258 -28.10 20.67 -4.72
N VAL A 259 -27.96 19.36 -4.47
CA VAL A 259 -28.10 18.78 -3.11
C VAL A 259 -26.81 18.98 -2.33
N ILE A 260 -25.67 18.74 -2.98
CA ILE A 260 -24.36 18.85 -2.33
C ILE A 260 -23.95 20.32 -2.13
N SER A 261 -24.37 21.22 -3.02
CA SER A 261 -24.09 22.66 -2.96
C SER A 261 -25.09 23.47 -2.12
N ALA A 262 -26.00 22.80 -1.41
CA ALA A 262 -26.89 23.44 -0.46
C ALA A 262 -26.09 24.07 0.69
N GLU A 263 -26.35 25.35 0.98
CA GLU A 263 -25.87 25.95 2.22
C GLU A 263 -26.74 25.41 3.36
N ARG A 264 -26.25 24.37 4.06
CA ARG A 264 -26.94 23.86 5.25
C ARG A 264 -27.16 25.03 6.22
N PRO A 265 -28.40 25.29 6.68
CA PRO A 265 -28.57 26.15 7.83
C PRO A 265 -27.84 25.51 9.02
N ARG A 266 -27.01 26.29 9.70
CA ARG A 266 -26.45 25.92 11.00
C ARG A 266 -27.57 25.78 12.03
#